data_AF-A0A829H8M2-F1
#
_entry.id   AF-A0A829H8M2-F1
#
_cell.length_a   1.000
_cell.length_b   1.000
_cell.length_c   1.000
_cell.angle_alpha   90.00
_cell.angle_beta   90.00
_cell.angle_gamma   90.00
#
_symmetry.space_group_name_H-M   'P 1'
#
loop_
_entity.id
_entity.type
_entity.pdbx_description
1 polymer ?
#
loop_
_entity_poly.entity_id
_entity_poly.type
_entity_poly.pdbx_seq_one_letter_code
_entity_poly.pdbx_strand_id
1 'polypeptide(L)'
;MNFNLFDLFTQRKDASFAYDLDLIGGQQTQVYLKQYALNTCASFLARTVSQSEFKTKNVALYYKLNVRPNYNQTATSFWQELIFKLITDNEVLVVQDDTGDLLIADSYVHNVKAVYPDTFSGVVVNDYQFQRVFGMDDVWFIKYNNDNLTTYTNQLLSDYANLFSRMISFAMRNKQLRATVDFSGVTSFDSQTPKDDVNGNKKENPAQKFIDKLFSAFRDNDIAIVPLQKGIKYDEVSSQYSGADQAFSDITAARKEAVDSVAEILGIPPALIHGAQAEVDQNQQELLNFCIAPLNQKIEDELNAKAVSQSSYDQDKVTVWGLNKPDPFKQAEAIDKITAVGVLSRNEVRARLGYEPVDGGDVYYMTKNYQTITDSPQPETDDLNAKTINERRQAQGLKPLAGGDAIWLSNQQTPAIPTGLATKGGDNDDDSNSN
;
A
#
# COMPACT_ATOMS: atom_id res chain seq x y z
N MET A 1 -9.83 -18.31 -38.91
CA MET A 1 -9.14 -17.26 -38.12
C MET A 1 -9.86 -17.14 -36.80
N ASN A 2 -9.27 -17.65 -35.72
CA ASN A 2 -9.83 -17.49 -34.39
C ASN A 2 -9.47 -16.08 -33.90
N PHE A 3 -10.46 -15.19 -33.88
CA PHE A 3 -10.34 -13.92 -33.18
C PHE A 3 -10.40 -14.21 -31.67
N ASN A 4 -9.27 -14.04 -30.99
CA ASN A 4 -9.18 -14.16 -29.54
C ASN A 4 -9.56 -12.82 -28.90
N LEU A 5 -10.63 -12.79 -28.11
CA LEU A 5 -11.12 -11.57 -27.45
C LEU A 5 -10.08 -10.94 -26.50
N PHE A 6 -9.10 -11.73 -26.04
CA PHE A 6 -8.01 -11.28 -25.17
C PHE A 6 -7.01 -10.35 -25.86
N ASP A 7 -6.85 -10.43 -27.19
CA ASP A 7 -5.95 -9.52 -27.94
C ASP A 7 -6.52 -8.10 -28.05
N LEU A 8 -7.81 -7.92 -27.77
CA LEU A 8 -8.48 -6.60 -27.83
C LEU A 8 -8.14 -5.71 -26.63
N PHE A 9 -7.64 -6.29 -25.52
CA PHE A 9 -7.37 -5.58 -24.27
C PHE A 9 -5.88 -5.33 -23.99
N THR A 10 -4.97 -6.08 -24.61
CA THR A 10 -3.53 -5.95 -24.41
C THR A 10 -2.92 -4.86 -25.31
N GLN A 11 -3.36 -4.75 -26.57
CA GLN A 11 -2.85 -3.75 -27.51
C GLN A 11 -3.18 -2.30 -27.14
N ARG A 12 -4.20 -2.06 -26.30
CA ARG A 12 -4.60 -0.70 -25.91
C ARG A 12 -3.69 -0.04 -24.87
N LYS A 13 -2.96 -0.80 -24.06
CA LYS A 13 -2.12 -0.23 -22.98
C LYS A 13 -0.89 0.50 -23.52
N ASP A 14 -0.30 -0.02 -24.60
CA ASP A 14 0.89 0.58 -25.22
C ASP A 14 0.50 1.74 -26.15
N ALA A 15 -0.64 1.62 -26.84
CA ALA A 15 -1.17 2.68 -27.71
C ALA A 15 -1.70 3.89 -26.94
N SER A 16 -2.32 3.71 -25.77
CA SER A 16 -2.76 4.83 -24.92
C SER A 16 -1.57 5.65 -24.41
N PHE A 17 -0.46 5.00 -24.12
CA PHE A 17 0.75 5.67 -23.62
C PHE A 17 1.46 6.48 -24.72
N ALA A 18 1.49 6.00 -25.96
CA ALA A 18 2.01 6.78 -27.09
C ALA A 18 1.17 8.04 -27.37
N TYR A 19 -0.16 7.94 -27.24
CA TYR A 19 -1.08 9.07 -27.38
C TYR A 19 -0.98 10.07 -26.21
N ASP A 20 -0.80 9.60 -24.97
CA ASP A 20 -0.58 10.47 -23.80
C ASP A 20 0.77 11.20 -23.90
N LEU A 21 1.81 10.57 -24.43
CA LEU A 21 3.13 11.18 -24.59
C LEU A 21 3.16 12.33 -25.62
N ASP A 22 2.40 12.21 -26.71
CA ASP A 22 2.39 13.19 -27.80
C ASP A 22 1.72 14.53 -27.38
N LEU A 23 0.95 14.51 -26.29
CA LEU A 23 0.22 15.68 -25.78
C LEU A 23 0.98 16.48 -24.69
N ILE A 24 2.14 16.00 -24.24
CA ILE A 24 2.75 16.46 -22.99
C ILE A 24 4.08 17.18 -23.25
N GLY A 25 4.05 18.52 -23.23
CA GLY A 25 5.26 19.34 -23.12
C GLY A 25 6.00 19.10 -21.79
N GLY A 26 7.30 19.39 -21.74
CA GLY A 26 8.20 18.89 -20.69
C GLY A 26 7.79 19.10 -19.23
N GLN A 27 7.08 20.18 -18.88
CA GLN A 27 6.62 20.42 -17.50
C GLN A 27 5.42 19.54 -17.09
N GLN A 28 4.54 19.21 -18.03
CA GLN A 28 3.40 18.31 -17.81
C GLN A 28 3.90 16.86 -17.57
N THR A 29 5.01 16.47 -18.20
CA THR A 29 5.62 15.14 -18.02
C THR A 29 6.12 14.95 -16.59
N GLN A 30 6.63 16.02 -15.97
CA GLN A 30 7.17 15.95 -14.61
C GLN A 30 6.08 15.70 -13.57
N VAL A 31 4.98 16.45 -13.67
CA VAL A 31 3.83 16.31 -12.79
C VAL A 31 3.23 14.91 -12.93
N TYR A 32 3.12 14.41 -14.16
CA TYR A 32 2.58 13.07 -14.44
C TYR A 32 3.41 11.96 -13.78
N LEU A 33 4.73 11.92 -13.99
CA LEU A 33 5.57 10.84 -13.42
C LEU A 33 5.56 10.85 -11.89
N LYS A 34 5.64 12.05 -11.30
CA LYS A 34 5.56 12.25 -9.85
C LYS A 34 4.23 11.72 -9.30
N GLN A 35 3.11 12.14 -9.87
CA GLN A 35 1.78 11.69 -9.46
C GLN A 35 1.63 10.19 -9.68
N TYR A 36 2.12 9.64 -10.79
CA TYR A 36 2.03 8.21 -11.08
C TYR A 36 2.76 7.36 -10.04
N ALA A 37 4.02 7.69 -9.73
CA ALA A 37 4.81 6.93 -8.76
C ALA A 37 4.22 7.00 -7.34
N LEU A 38 3.88 8.21 -6.87
CA LEU A 38 3.27 8.41 -5.55
C LEU A 38 1.89 7.75 -5.45
N ASN A 39 1.00 7.97 -6.43
CA ASN A 39 -0.35 7.42 -6.41
C ASN A 39 -0.33 5.88 -6.45
N THR A 40 0.62 5.28 -7.17
CA THR A 40 0.77 3.82 -7.23
C THR A 40 1.12 3.25 -5.86
N CYS A 41 2.14 3.80 -5.21
CA CYS A 41 2.57 3.35 -3.89
C CYS A 41 1.54 3.66 -2.79
N ALA A 42 0.98 4.87 -2.80
CA ALA A 42 -0.07 5.30 -1.88
C ALA A 42 -1.33 4.42 -2.01
N SER A 43 -1.77 4.12 -3.24
CA SER A 43 -2.92 3.24 -3.46
C SER A 43 -2.66 1.81 -2.99
N PHE A 44 -1.44 1.30 -3.17
CA PHE A 44 -1.05 -0.02 -2.69
C PHE A 44 -1.13 -0.11 -1.15
N LEU A 45 -0.57 0.88 -0.45
CA LEU A 45 -0.64 0.94 1.01
C LEU A 45 -2.07 1.16 1.51
N ALA A 46 -2.80 2.09 0.90
CA ALA A 46 -4.17 2.41 1.28
C ALA A 46 -5.07 1.17 1.21
N ARG A 47 -4.96 0.37 0.15
CA ARG A 47 -5.71 -0.90 0.01
C ARG A 47 -5.28 -1.96 1.02
N THR A 48 -4.00 -1.98 1.37
CA THR A 48 -3.46 -2.92 2.36
C THR A 48 -3.99 -2.59 3.76
N VAL A 49 -3.91 -1.31 4.16
CA VAL A 49 -4.34 -0.86 5.48
C VAL A 49 -5.86 -0.86 5.62
N SER A 50 -6.62 -0.56 4.56
CA SER A 50 -8.09 -0.55 4.59
C SER A 50 -8.73 -1.92 4.86
N GLN A 51 -7.95 -3.01 4.79
CA GLN A 51 -8.37 -4.36 5.17
C GLN A 51 -8.18 -4.63 6.66
N SER A 52 -7.63 -3.67 7.41
CA SER A 52 -7.36 -3.84 8.84
C SER A 52 -8.62 -3.71 9.68
N GLU A 53 -8.64 -4.47 10.77
CA GLU A 53 -9.66 -4.47 11.80
C GLU A 53 -9.15 -3.66 13.00
N PHE A 54 -9.90 -2.65 13.42
CA PHE A 54 -9.61 -1.78 14.55
C PHE A 54 -10.32 -2.32 15.80
N LYS A 55 -9.64 -3.17 16.56
CA LYS A 55 -10.19 -3.79 17.77
C LYS A 55 -10.22 -2.84 18.93
N THR A 56 -11.38 -2.72 19.56
CA THR A 56 -11.60 -2.03 20.84
C THR A 56 -12.81 -2.67 21.52
N LYS A 57 -12.88 -2.63 22.86
CA LYS A 57 -14.08 -3.09 23.60
C LYS A 57 -15.20 -2.04 23.60
N ASN A 58 -14.88 -0.80 23.22
CA ASN A 58 -15.87 0.26 23.09
C ASN A 58 -16.70 0.04 21.81
N VAL A 59 -17.94 -0.44 21.97
CA VAL A 59 -18.83 -0.81 20.86
C VAL A 59 -19.12 0.37 19.92
N ALA A 60 -19.28 1.58 20.46
CA ALA A 60 -19.58 2.76 19.65
C ALA A 60 -18.38 3.16 18.79
N LEU A 61 -17.18 3.19 19.39
CA LEU A 61 -15.94 3.46 18.67
C LEU A 61 -15.65 2.35 17.64
N TYR A 62 -15.83 1.08 18.02
CA TYR A 62 -15.67 -0.06 17.11
C TYR A 62 -16.55 0.07 15.86
N TYR A 63 -17.81 0.47 16.03
CA TYR A 63 -18.73 0.67 14.91
C TYR A 63 -18.29 1.82 13.98
N LYS A 64 -17.84 2.95 14.54
CA LYS A 64 -17.32 4.07 13.75
C LYS A 64 -16.05 3.69 12.97
N LEU A 65 -15.10 2.99 13.61
CA LEU A 65 -13.82 2.65 12.98
C LEU A 65 -13.93 1.53 11.93
N ASN A 66 -14.84 0.56 12.11
CA ASN A 66 -14.89 -0.66 11.29
C ASN A 66 -16.13 -0.78 10.39
N VAL A 67 -17.18 0.01 10.62
CA VAL A 67 -18.42 -0.09 9.84
C VAL A 67 -18.72 1.21 9.13
N ARG A 68 -18.95 2.29 9.88
CA ARG A 68 -19.46 3.54 9.34
C ARG A 68 -18.88 4.77 10.07
N PRO A 69 -17.75 5.31 9.60
CA PRO A 69 -17.11 6.49 10.19
C PRO A 69 -17.97 7.75 10.08
N ASN A 70 -18.66 7.92 8.95
CA ASN A 70 -19.55 9.04 8.68
C ASN A 70 -20.75 8.60 7.81
N TYR A 71 -21.67 9.51 7.53
CA TYR A 71 -22.86 9.18 6.75
C TYR A 71 -22.60 8.72 5.31
N ASN A 72 -21.52 9.22 4.70
CA ASN A 72 -21.28 9.11 3.26
C ASN A 72 -20.29 7.98 2.89
N GLN A 73 -19.49 7.51 3.84
CA GLN A 73 -18.40 6.55 3.60
C GLN A 73 -18.50 5.33 4.50
N THR A 74 -18.10 4.18 3.95
CA THR A 74 -17.83 2.96 4.71
C THR A 74 -16.42 3.01 5.29
N ALA A 75 -16.14 2.19 6.30
CA ALA A 75 -14.81 2.15 6.95
C ALA A 75 -13.66 1.92 5.95
N THR A 76 -13.81 0.96 5.03
CA THR A 76 -12.77 0.68 4.02
C THR A 76 -12.45 1.90 3.16
N SER A 77 -13.47 2.61 2.66
CA SER A 77 -13.27 3.82 1.84
C SER A 77 -12.63 4.95 2.64
N PHE A 78 -13.04 5.14 3.89
CA PHE A 78 -12.47 6.15 4.79
C PHE A 78 -10.98 5.89 5.05
N TRP A 79 -10.61 4.66 5.44
CA TRP A 79 -9.21 4.31 5.68
C TRP A 79 -8.38 4.36 4.41
N GLN A 80 -8.95 3.97 3.27
CA GLN A 80 -8.26 4.09 1.99
C GLN A 80 -7.98 5.56 1.64
N GLU A 81 -8.93 6.47 1.83
CA GLU A 81 -8.73 7.91 1.61
C GLU A 81 -7.71 8.49 2.60
N LEU A 82 -7.84 8.16 3.89
CA LEU A 82 -6.96 8.66 4.96
C LEU A 82 -5.51 8.30 4.69
N ILE A 83 -5.23 7.03 4.38
CA ILE A 83 -3.87 6.57 4.10
C ILE A 83 -3.36 7.11 2.77
N PHE A 84 -4.23 7.23 1.77
CA PHE A 84 -3.84 7.84 0.50
C PHE A 84 -3.36 9.29 0.70
N LYS A 85 -4.16 10.13 1.38
CA LYS A 85 -3.80 11.52 1.72
C LYS A 85 -2.56 11.59 2.60
N LEU A 86 -2.46 10.72 3.61
CA LEU A 86 -1.30 10.67 4.50
C LEU A 86 0.03 10.45 3.74
N ILE A 87 0.01 9.61 2.69
CA ILE A 87 1.21 9.34 1.88
C ILE A 87 1.44 10.42 0.82
N THR A 88 0.40 10.96 0.18
CA THR A 88 0.56 11.98 -0.87
C THR A 88 0.91 13.35 -0.31
N ASP A 89 0.28 13.73 0.80
CA ASP A 89 0.34 15.07 1.38
C ASP A 89 1.25 15.12 2.61
N ASN A 90 1.80 13.96 3.02
CA ASN A 90 2.64 13.74 4.21
C ASN A 90 1.94 13.97 5.56
N GLU A 91 0.71 14.47 5.56
CA GLU A 91 -0.10 14.69 6.75
C GLU A 91 -1.58 14.54 6.45
N VAL A 92 -2.35 14.17 7.47
CA VAL A 92 -3.81 14.08 7.37
C VAL A 92 -4.44 14.56 8.66
N LEU A 93 -5.52 15.31 8.53
CA LEU A 93 -6.34 15.80 9.64
C LEU A 93 -7.72 15.17 9.56
N VAL A 94 -8.15 14.52 10.63
CA VAL A 94 -9.53 14.05 10.82
C VAL A 94 -10.16 14.87 11.93
N VAL A 95 -11.32 15.44 11.63
CA VAL A 95 -12.13 16.19 12.59
C VAL A 95 -13.42 15.45 12.88
N GLN A 96 -13.92 15.61 14.10
CA GLN A 96 -15.23 15.13 14.48
C GLN A 96 -16.28 16.23 14.32
N ASP A 97 -17.43 15.90 13.72
CA ASP A 97 -18.60 16.80 13.68
C ASP A 97 -19.45 16.69 14.96
N ASP A 98 -20.39 17.62 15.17
CA ASP A 98 -21.30 17.64 16.33
C ASP A 98 -22.17 16.37 16.45
N THR A 99 -22.38 15.66 15.34
CA THR A 99 -23.06 14.36 15.28
C THR A 99 -22.18 13.19 15.72
N GLY A 100 -20.89 13.44 15.94
CA GLY A 100 -19.90 12.42 16.24
C GLY A 100 -19.33 11.70 15.01
N ASP A 101 -19.59 12.21 13.80
CA ASP A 101 -19.05 11.67 12.54
C ASP A 101 -17.60 12.10 12.30
N LEU A 102 -16.82 11.18 11.73
CA LEU A 102 -15.40 11.39 11.43
C LEU A 102 -15.23 11.85 9.99
N LEU A 103 -14.63 13.01 9.79
CA LEU A 103 -14.47 13.66 8.50
C LEU A 103 -12.99 13.96 8.23
N ILE A 104 -12.51 13.56 7.05
CA ILE A 104 -11.14 13.85 6.60
C ILE A 104 -11.15 15.25 5.99
N ALA A 105 -10.26 16.14 6.48
CA ALA A 105 -10.13 17.47 5.93
C ALA A 105 -9.44 17.44 4.54
N ASP A 106 -9.90 18.29 3.63
CA ASP A 106 -9.23 18.54 2.34
C ASP A 106 -8.20 19.66 2.45
N SER A 107 -8.47 20.66 3.28
CA SER A 107 -7.52 21.72 3.57
C SER A 107 -7.76 22.32 4.95
N TYR A 108 -6.69 22.84 5.55
CA TYR A 108 -6.72 23.47 6.86
C TYR A 108 -5.46 24.33 7.05
N VAL A 109 -5.51 25.24 8.03
CA VAL A 109 -4.35 26.00 8.47
C VAL A 109 -3.90 25.47 9.82
N HIS A 110 -2.70 24.90 9.87
CA HIS A 110 -2.06 24.43 11.11
C HIS A 110 -1.29 25.57 11.77
N ASN A 111 -1.77 26.01 12.94
CA ASN A 111 -1.14 27.07 13.73
C ASN A 111 -0.31 26.43 14.84
N VAL A 112 0.99 26.32 14.61
CA VAL A 112 1.96 25.73 15.54
C VAL A 112 2.20 26.66 16.72
N LYS A 113 2.11 26.13 17.93
CA LYS A 113 2.35 26.85 19.19
C LYS A 113 3.41 26.12 20.01
N ALA A 114 4.30 26.88 20.66
CA ALA A 114 5.42 26.29 21.41
C ALA A 114 5.04 25.79 22.82
N VAL A 115 4.02 26.41 23.43
CA VAL A 115 3.65 26.19 24.85
C VAL A 115 2.24 25.61 25.00
N TYR A 116 1.37 25.89 24.03
CA TYR A 116 -0.02 25.46 24.04
C TYR A 116 -0.23 24.41 22.95
N PRO A 117 -1.28 23.58 23.06
CA PRO A 117 -1.67 22.69 21.97
C PRO A 117 -1.86 23.46 20.67
N ASP A 118 -1.38 22.87 19.58
CA ASP A 118 -1.57 23.41 18.23
C ASP A 118 -3.06 23.54 17.91
N THR A 119 -3.37 24.43 16.97
CA THR A 119 -4.76 24.69 16.57
C THR A 119 -4.94 24.70 15.08
N PHE A 120 -6.04 24.13 14.61
CA PHE A 120 -6.40 24.01 13.20
C PHE A 120 -7.59 24.93 12.91
N SER A 121 -7.39 25.86 11.97
CA SER A 121 -8.40 26.86 11.59
C SER A 121 -8.73 26.77 10.10
N GLY A 122 -9.94 27.18 9.74
CA GLY A 122 -10.38 27.19 8.34
C GLY A 122 -10.44 25.79 7.72
N VAL A 123 -10.78 24.78 8.53
CA VAL A 123 -10.88 23.38 8.08
C VAL A 123 -12.00 23.26 7.06
N VAL A 124 -11.66 22.78 5.86
CA VAL A 124 -12.59 22.52 4.77
C VAL A 124 -12.73 21.02 4.58
N VAL A 125 -13.97 20.53 4.52
CA VAL A 125 -14.33 19.16 4.16
C VAL A 125 -15.31 19.25 3.00
N ASN A 126 -14.92 18.73 1.84
CA ASN A 126 -15.59 18.91 0.56
C ASN A 126 -15.88 20.40 0.31
N ASP A 127 -17.17 20.77 0.25
CA ASP A 127 -17.61 22.14 -0.04
C ASP A 127 -17.93 22.94 1.23
N TYR A 128 -17.73 22.37 2.42
CA TYR A 128 -18.08 23.00 3.68
C TYR A 128 -16.85 23.42 4.48
N GLN A 129 -16.82 24.68 4.91
CA GLN A 129 -15.77 25.21 5.78
C GLN A 129 -16.28 25.41 7.21
N PHE A 130 -15.64 24.74 8.16
CA PHE A 130 -15.92 24.91 9.58
C PHE A 130 -15.46 26.30 10.04
N GLN A 131 -16.35 27.00 10.74
CA GLN A 131 -16.07 28.31 11.33
C GLN A 131 -15.35 28.21 12.69
N ARG A 132 -15.39 27.03 13.33
CA ARG A 132 -14.71 26.78 14.60
C ARG A 132 -13.23 26.47 14.39
N VAL A 133 -12.45 26.69 15.44
CA VAL A 133 -11.05 26.28 15.52
C VAL A 133 -11.00 24.97 16.30
N PHE A 134 -10.28 23.99 15.78
CA PHE A 134 -10.08 22.71 16.43
C PHE A 134 -8.75 22.69 17.17
N GLY A 135 -8.74 22.21 18.41
CA GLY A 135 -7.50 21.97 19.16
C GLY A 135 -6.87 20.65 18.75
N MET A 136 -5.55 20.53 18.90
CA MET A 136 -4.81 19.28 18.68
C MET A 136 -5.37 18.10 19.48
N ASP A 137 -6.01 18.34 20.63
CA ASP A 137 -6.57 17.28 21.48
C ASP A 137 -7.91 16.74 20.96
N ASP A 138 -8.62 17.50 20.12
CA ASP A 138 -9.96 17.16 19.61
C ASP A 138 -9.94 16.60 18.17
N VAL A 139 -8.75 16.40 17.60
CA VAL A 139 -8.55 15.96 16.21
C VAL A 139 -7.57 14.81 16.14
N TRP A 140 -7.65 14.03 15.07
CA TRP A 140 -6.56 13.11 14.72
C TRP A 140 -5.68 13.80 13.71
N PHE A 141 -4.45 14.08 14.10
CA PHE A 141 -3.46 14.67 13.21
C PHE A 141 -2.28 13.73 13.07
N ILE A 142 -2.20 13.05 11.94
CA ILE A 142 -1.14 12.08 11.66
C ILE A 142 -0.23 12.68 10.61
N LYS A 143 1.04 12.86 10.99
CA LYS A 143 2.12 13.19 10.06
C LYS A 143 2.87 11.91 9.68
N TYR A 144 3.07 11.64 8.39
CA TYR A 144 3.74 10.41 7.94
C TYR A 144 5.24 10.46 8.24
N ASN A 145 5.93 11.45 7.68
CA ASN A 145 7.38 11.55 7.77
C ASN A 145 7.88 13.00 8.00
N ASN A 146 9.19 13.14 8.20
CA ASN A 146 9.84 14.45 8.34
C ASN A 146 9.78 15.23 7.00
N ASP A 147 9.52 16.54 7.08
CA ASP A 147 9.44 17.44 5.91
C ASP A 147 10.70 17.41 5.04
N ASN A 148 11.86 17.11 5.65
CA ASN A 148 13.12 16.93 4.94
C ASN A 148 13.08 15.71 3.99
N LEU A 149 12.46 14.61 4.41
CA LEU A 149 12.31 13.41 3.58
C LEU A 149 11.30 13.66 2.46
N THR A 150 10.21 14.37 2.73
CA THR A 150 9.26 14.79 1.69
C THR A 150 9.93 15.68 0.65
N THR A 151 10.76 16.63 1.09
CA THR A 151 11.53 17.51 0.19
C THR A 151 12.51 16.69 -0.67
N TYR A 152 13.23 15.75 -0.05
CA TYR A 152 14.14 14.86 -0.75
C TYR A 152 13.43 13.99 -1.81
N THR A 153 12.33 13.32 -1.45
CA THR A 153 11.52 12.52 -2.38
C THR A 153 10.99 13.37 -3.53
N ASN A 154 10.54 14.59 -3.24
CA ASN A 154 10.06 15.52 -4.26
C ASN A 154 11.16 15.96 -5.23
N GLN A 155 12.38 16.21 -4.73
CA GLN A 155 13.54 16.55 -5.56
C GLN A 155 13.96 15.37 -6.44
N LEU A 156 14.10 14.18 -5.85
CA LEU A 156 14.44 12.95 -6.56
C LEU A 156 13.42 12.63 -7.68
N LEU A 157 12.12 12.74 -7.40
CA LEU A 157 11.07 12.59 -8.43
C LEU A 157 11.16 13.66 -9.52
N SER A 158 11.54 14.89 -9.17
CA SER A 158 11.76 15.97 -10.15
C SER A 158 12.95 15.68 -11.06
N ASP A 159 14.02 15.08 -10.54
CA ASP A 159 15.19 14.67 -11.31
C ASP A 159 14.87 13.52 -12.28
N TYR A 160 14.14 12.49 -11.81
CA TYR A 160 13.64 11.42 -12.69
C TYR A 160 12.72 11.94 -13.78
N ALA A 161 11.83 12.87 -13.43
CA ALA A 161 10.95 13.52 -14.36
C ALA A 161 11.70 14.31 -15.45
N ASN A 162 12.77 15.02 -15.08
CA ASN A 162 13.66 15.71 -16.01
C ASN A 162 14.37 14.74 -16.96
N LEU A 163 14.91 13.65 -16.43
CA LEU A 163 15.55 12.60 -17.21
C LEU A 163 14.55 11.98 -18.20
N PHE A 164 13.37 11.60 -17.71
CA PHE A 164 12.29 11.01 -18.50
C PHE A 164 11.83 11.94 -19.62
N SER A 165 11.64 13.23 -19.34
CA SER A 165 11.30 14.24 -20.36
C SER A 165 12.39 14.36 -21.45
N ARG A 166 13.67 14.28 -21.07
CA ARG A 166 14.79 14.27 -22.04
C ARG A 166 14.81 13.00 -22.89
N MET A 167 14.55 11.84 -22.29
CA MET A 167 14.48 10.56 -22.99
C MET A 167 13.33 10.53 -23.99
N ILE A 168 12.16 11.04 -23.60
CA ILE A 168 11.02 11.21 -24.51
C ILE A 168 11.38 12.17 -25.64
N SER A 169 11.96 13.33 -25.31
CA SER A 169 12.38 14.30 -26.32
C SER A 169 13.39 13.71 -27.31
N PHE A 170 14.31 12.87 -26.83
CA PHE A 170 15.26 12.15 -27.67
C PHE A 170 14.54 11.12 -28.56
N ALA A 171 13.65 10.31 -27.99
CA ALA A 171 12.86 9.34 -28.74
C ALA A 171 12.00 10.02 -29.83
N MET A 172 11.34 11.12 -29.52
CA MET A 172 10.55 11.92 -30.47
C MET A 172 11.43 12.51 -31.58
N ARG A 173 12.58 13.10 -31.24
CA ARG A 173 13.54 13.64 -32.23
C ARG A 173 14.10 12.58 -33.17
N ASN A 174 14.20 11.34 -32.70
CA ASN A 174 14.68 10.21 -33.51
C ASN A 174 13.60 9.65 -34.43
N LYS A 175 12.32 9.79 -34.07
CA LYS A 175 11.17 9.46 -34.92
C LYS A 175 10.70 10.62 -35.80
N GLN A 176 11.32 11.80 -35.68
CA GLN A 176 10.95 12.97 -36.47
C GLN A 176 11.36 12.79 -37.93
N LEU A 177 10.39 12.89 -38.84
CA LEU A 177 10.66 12.97 -40.28
C LEU A 177 11.53 14.21 -40.56
N ARG A 178 12.69 13.98 -41.17
CA ARG A 178 13.58 15.05 -41.64
C ARG A 178 13.63 14.98 -43.15
N ALA A 179 13.44 16.11 -43.80
CA ALA A 179 13.50 16.21 -45.24
C ALA A 179 14.39 17.35 -45.69
N THR A 180 15.15 17.11 -46.75
CA THR A 180 15.86 18.16 -47.47
C THR A 180 15.15 18.42 -48.79
N VAL A 181 14.91 19.68 -49.09
CA VAL A 181 14.32 20.12 -50.36
C VAL A 181 15.38 20.88 -51.14
N ASP A 182 15.78 20.33 -52.29
CA ASP A 182 16.70 20.97 -53.23
C ASP A 182 15.91 21.64 -54.36
N PHE A 183 16.21 22.92 -54.61
CA PHE A 183 15.60 23.77 -55.63
C PHE A 183 16.55 24.06 -56.81
N SER A 184 17.70 23.38 -56.90
CA SER A 184 18.77 23.63 -57.87
C SER A 184 18.35 23.61 -59.35
N GLY A 185 17.16 23.08 -59.69
CA GLY A 185 16.61 23.05 -61.04
C GLY A 185 15.41 23.96 -61.31
N VAL A 186 14.97 24.79 -60.35
CA VAL A 186 13.76 25.61 -60.51
C VAL A 186 14.10 27.02 -60.94
N THR A 187 13.82 27.34 -62.21
CA THR A 187 14.01 28.68 -62.78
C THR A 187 12.81 29.61 -62.58
N SER A 188 11.70 29.13 -62.00
CA SER A 188 10.43 29.86 -61.86
C SER A 188 10.18 30.44 -60.46
N PHE A 189 10.99 30.09 -59.46
CA PHE A 189 10.96 30.79 -58.15
C PHE A 189 11.76 32.10 -58.18
N ASP A 190 12.57 32.30 -59.23
CA ASP A 190 13.17 33.59 -59.55
C ASP A 190 12.14 34.48 -60.25
N SER A 191 11.23 35.04 -59.47
CA SER A 191 10.59 36.34 -59.76
C SER A 191 9.50 36.63 -58.74
N GLN A 192 9.92 37.04 -57.55
CA GLN A 192 9.41 38.23 -56.89
C GLN A 192 10.11 38.39 -55.55
N THR A 193 11.08 39.29 -55.51
CA THR A 193 11.20 40.17 -54.33
C THR A 193 9.79 40.56 -53.91
N PRO A 194 9.40 40.44 -52.62
CA PRO A 194 8.07 40.83 -52.19
C PRO A 194 7.87 42.29 -52.58
N LYS A 195 7.09 42.52 -53.65
CA LYS A 195 6.62 43.86 -53.97
C LYS A 195 5.46 44.09 -53.03
N ASP A 196 5.64 45.08 -52.16
CA ASP A 196 4.54 45.64 -51.38
C ASP A 196 3.40 45.96 -52.35
N ASP A 197 2.18 45.50 -52.05
CA ASP A 197 1.03 46.10 -52.71
C ASP A 197 0.92 47.57 -52.28
N VAL A 198 0.17 48.37 -53.04
CA VAL A 198 -0.01 49.81 -52.79
C VAL A 198 -0.70 50.08 -51.43
N ASN A 199 -1.13 49.04 -50.70
CA ASN A 199 -1.77 49.05 -49.38
C ASN A 199 -0.93 48.37 -48.26
N GLY A 200 0.34 48.02 -48.48
CA GLY A 200 1.24 47.50 -47.43
C GLY A 200 1.06 46.01 -47.06
N ASN A 201 0.34 45.21 -47.86
CA ASN A 201 0.23 43.77 -47.61
C ASN A 201 1.37 43.00 -48.31
N LYS A 202 2.22 42.33 -47.52
CA LYS A 202 3.32 41.50 -48.04
C LYS A 202 2.78 40.31 -48.83
N LYS A 203 3.05 40.25 -50.13
CA LYS A 203 2.81 39.03 -50.93
C LYS A 203 3.82 37.95 -50.54
N GLU A 204 3.34 36.93 -49.84
CA GLU A 204 4.10 35.74 -49.48
C GLU A 204 4.70 35.04 -50.72
N ASN A 205 5.99 34.70 -50.64
CA ASN A 205 6.74 34.04 -51.70
C ASN A 205 6.08 32.68 -52.07
N PRO A 206 5.79 32.40 -53.35
CA PRO A 206 5.26 31.11 -53.79
C PRO A 206 6.08 29.90 -53.36
N ALA A 207 7.42 30.05 -53.22
CA ALA A 207 8.30 29.01 -52.68
C ALA A 207 7.99 28.72 -51.21
N GLN A 208 7.81 29.77 -50.41
CA GLN A 208 7.48 29.65 -48.99
C GLN A 208 6.10 29.01 -48.82
N LYS A 209 5.10 29.40 -49.60
CA LYS A 209 3.77 28.76 -49.58
C LYS A 209 3.80 27.29 -49.95
N PHE A 210 4.66 26.91 -50.91
CA PHE A 210 4.82 25.51 -51.29
C PHE A 210 5.46 24.73 -50.14
N ILE A 211 6.55 25.25 -49.56
CA ILE A 211 7.24 24.68 -48.39
C ILE A 211 6.27 24.52 -47.21
N ASP A 212 5.50 25.56 -46.87
CA ASP A 212 4.56 25.55 -45.75
C ASP A 212 3.44 24.52 -45.97
N LYS A 213 2.87 24.44 -47.18
CA LYS A 213 1.86 23.42 -47.52
C LYS A 213 2.44 22.00 -47.49
N LEU A 214 3.68 21.83 -47.90
CA LEU A 214 4.38 20.56 -47.89
C LEU A 214 4.58 20.09 -46.44
N PHE A 215 5.08 20.97 -45.56
CA PHE A 215 5.20 20.69 -44.13
C PHE A 215 3.86 20.47 -43.43
N SER A 216 2.82 21.24 -43.74
CA SER A 216 1.46 21.02 -43.21
C SER A 216 0.88 19.68 -43.65
N ALA A 217 1.06 19.29 -44.92
CA ALA A 217 0.58 18.01 -45.43
C ALA A 217 1.21 16.83 -44.67
N PHE A 218 2.50 16.90 -44.33
CA PHE A 218 3.19 15.89 -43.54
C PHE A 218 2.87 15.92 -42.03
N ARG A 219 2.52 17.09 -41.48
CA ARG A 219 2.13 17.20 -40.06
C ARG A 219 0.71 16.71 -39.82
N ASP A 220 -0.21 17.04 -40.71
CA ASP A 220 -1.65 16.92 -40.45
C ASP A 220 -2.28 15.64 -41.04
N ASN A 221 -1.52 14.85 -41.82
CA ASN A 221 -2.03 13.63 -42.46
C ASN A 221 -1.12 12.42 -42.19
N ASP A 222 -1.73 11.29 -41.81
CA ASP A 222 -1.03 10.01 -41.57
C ASP A 222 -0.37 9.44 -42.84
N ILE A 223 -0.88 9.79 -44.02
CA ILE A 223 -0.31 9.45 -45.34
C ILE A 223 -0.36 10.70 -46.21
N ALA A 224 0.79 11.33 -46.41
CA ALA A 224 0.93 12.52 -47.25
C ALA A 224 1.53 12.16 -48.62
N ILE A 225 0.76 12.37 -49.70
CA ILE A 225 1.26 12.22 -51.07
C ILE A 225 1.52 13.62 -51.63
N VAL A 226 2.79 13.91 -51.92
CA VAL A 226 3.22 15.22 -52.41
C VAL A 226 3.64 15.13 -53.88
N PRO A 227 2.99 15.87 -54.81
CA PRO A 227 3.42 15.93 -56.19
C PRO A 227 4.67 16.81 -56.35
N LEU A 228 5.77 16.23 -56.85
CA LEU A 228 7.03 16.96 -57.08
C LEU A 228 7.01 17.68 -58.44
N GLN A 229 7.38 18.96 -58.45
CA GLN A 229 7.58 19.73 -59.68
C GLN A 229 8.98 19.49 -60.26
N LYS A 230 9.11 19.61 -61.59
CA LYS A 230 10.38 19.44 -62.30
C LYS A 230 11.43 20.44 -61.76
N GLY A 231 12.54 19.92 -61.23
CA GLY A 231 13.62 20.72 -60.64
C GLY A 231 13.57 20.84 -59.12
N ILE A 232 12.50 20.37 -58.46
CA ILE A 232 12.44 20.19 -57.00
C ILE A 232 12.78 18.74 -56.68
N LYS A 233 13.76 18.52 -55.82
CA LYS A 233 14.02 17.20 -55.22
C LYS A 233 13.67 17.22 -53.75
N TYR A 234 12.99 16.19 -53.31
CA TYR A 234 12.67 15.95 -51.90
C TYR A 234 13.34 14.64 -51.52
N ASP A 235 14.23 14.71 -50.54
CA ASP A 235 14.88 13.55 -49.98
C ASP A 235 14.51 13.44 -48.50
N GLU A 236 13.89 12.32 -48.13
CA GLU A 236 13.69 11.99 -46.73
C GLU A 236 15.01 11.51 -46.15
N VAL A 237 15.50 12.27 -45.18
CA VAL A 237 16.59 11.84 -44.32
C VAL A 237 15.98 10.87 -43.30
N SER A 238 15.62 9.67 -43.77
CA SER A 238 15.33 8.56 -42.88
C SER A 238 16.66 8.12 -42.28
N SER A 239 16.91 8.48 -41.03
CA SER A 239 17.90 7.73 -40.27
C SER A 239 17.31 6.33 -40.06
N GLN A 240 17.82 5.34 -40.80
CA GLN A 240 17.65 3.92 -40.47
C GLN A 240 18.25 3.69 -39.08
N TYR A 241 17.51 4.05 -38.03
CA TYR A 241 17.98 3.93 -36.67
C TYR A 241 17.30 2.72 -36.03
N SER A 242 18.06 1.65 -35.85
CA SER A 242 17.66 0.40 -35.22
C SER A 242 17.41 0.51 -33.70
N GLY A 243 17.47 1.71 -33.13
CA GLY A 243 17.37 1.98 -31.68
C GLY A 243 16.08 2.63 -31.20
N ALA A 244 15.05 2.76 -32.06
CA ALA A 244 13.76 3.33 -31.63
C ALA A 244 13.06 2.48 -30.56
N ASP A 245 13.17 1.15 -30.66
CA ASP A 245 12.66 0.22 -29.65
C ASP A 245 13.45 0.31 -28.34
N GLN A 246 14.77 0.51 -28.43
CA GLN A 246 15.65 0.73 -27.27
C GLN A 246 15.26 2.00 -26.51
N ALA A 247 14.97 3.10 -27.20
CA ALA A 247 14.57 4.34 -26.53
C ALA A 247 13.26 4.18 -25.74
N PHE A 248 12.32 3.37 -26.23
CA PHE A 248 11.07 3.10 -25.53
C PHE A 248 11.25 2.14 -24.34
N SER A 249 12.11 1.12 -24.47
CA SER A 249 12.46 0.25 -23.34
C SER A 249 13.16 1.04 -22.23
N ASP A 250 14.04 1.97 -22.59
CA ASP A 250 14.76 2.80 -21.62
C ASP A 250 13.79 3.73 -20.88
N ILE A 251 12.81 4.32 -21.58
CA ILE A 251 11.75 5.14 -20.97
C ILE A 251 10.95 4.29 -19.96
N THR A 252 10.58 3.06 -20.33
CA THR A 252 9.83 2.17 -19.45
C THR A 252 10.64 1.78 -18.22
N ALA A 253 11.93 1.49 -18.39
CA ALA A 253 12.85 1.21 -17.29
C ALA A 253 13.00 2.41 -16.34
N ALA A 254 13.17 3.62 -16.88
CA ALA A 254 13.26 4.84 -16.07
C ALA A 254 11.99 5.11 -15.26
N ARG A 255 10.81 4.81 -15.82
CA ARG A 255 9.55 4.90 -15.06
C ARG A 255 9.52 3.89 -13.92
N LYS A 256 9.91 2.64 -14.21
CA LYS A 256 9.95 1.56 -13.22
C LYS A 256 10.87 1.94 -12.06
N GLU A 257 12.07 2.43 -12.37
CA GLU A 257 13.05 2.90 -11.39
C GLU A 257 12.51 4.03 -10.50
N ALA A 258 11.75 4.97 -11.08
CA ALA A 258 11.12 6.04 -10.30
C ALA A 258 10.07 5.50 -9.31
N VAL A 259 9.28 4.49 -9.71
CA VAL A 259 8.34 3.80 -8.81
C VAL A 259 9.10 3.04 -7.72
N ASP A 260 10.16 2.33 -8.09
CA ASP A 260 10.98 1.52 -7.18
C ASP A 260 11.65 2.40 -6.11
N SER A 261 12.21 3.54 -6.53
CA SER A 261 12.81 4.51 -5.61
C SER A 261 11.79 5.05 -4.59
N VAL A 262 10.55 5.35 -5.02
CA VAL A 262 9.50 5.79 -4.09
C VAL A 262 9.07 4.66 -3.18
N ALA A 263 8.92 3.45 -3.71
CA ALA A 263 8.55 2.27 -2.94
C ALA A 263 9.53 2.01 -1.81
N GLU A 264 10.83 2.05 -2.11
CA GLU A 264 11.91 1.87 -1.13
C GLU A 264 11.89 2.95 -0.05
N ILE A 265 11.68 4.22 -0.40
CA ILE A 265 11.55 5.31 0.57
C ILE A 265 10.37 5.08 1.53
N LEU A 266 9.28 4.50 1.03
CA LEU A 266 8.09 4.15 1.84
C LEU A 266 8.24 2.80 2.57
N GLY A 267 9.33 2.06 2.37
CA GLY A 267 9.55 0.73 2.93
C GLY A 267 8.74 -0.39 2.25
N ILE A 268 8.25 -0.16 1.04
CA ILE A 268 7.51 -1.15 0.23
C ILE A 268 8.52 -1.91 -0.64
N PRO A 269 8.60 -3.25 -0.55
CA PRO A 269 9.42 -4.04 -1.45
C PRO A 269 8.94 -3.89 -2.91
N PRO A 270 9.79 -3.41 -3.85
CA PRO A 270 9.40 -3.18 -5.24
C PRO A 270 8.84 -4.42 -5.94
N ALA A 271 9.33 -5.60 -5.56
CA ALA A 271 8.85 -6.89 -6.06
C ALA A 271 7.32 -7.06 -5.91
N LEU A 272 6.74 -6.57 -4.83
CA LEU A 272 5.30 -6.65 -4.57
C LEU A 272 4.48 -5.70 -5.45
N ILE A 273 5.02 -4.52 -5.77
CA ILE A 273 4.36 -3.55 -6.65
C ILE A 273 4.28 -4.10 -8.08
N HIS A 274 5.35 -4.75 -8.55
CA HIS A 274 5.42 -5.32 -9.90
C HIS A 274 4.81 -6.71 -10.03
N GLY A 275 4.36 -7.33 -8.93
CA GLY A 275 3.80 -8.68 -8.93
C GLY A 275 4.83 -9.79 -9.22
N ALA A 276 6.10 -9.56 -8.87
CA ALA A 276 7.15 -10.57 -9.00
C ALA A 276 6.85 -11.78 -8.10
N GLN A 277 7.04 -12.99 -8.64
CA GLN A 277 6.73 -14.25 -7.94
C GLN A 277 7.91 -14.81 -7.13
N ALA A 278 9.09 -14.20 -7.23
CA ALA A 278 10.25 -14.60 -6.46
C ALA A 278 10.16 -14.08 -5.02
N GLU A 279 10.50 -14.93 -4.05
CA GLU A 279 10.66 -14.57 -2.63
C GLU A 279 9.44 -13.84 -2.02
N VAL A 280 8.23 -14.17 -2.49
CA VAL A 280 6.99 -13.47 -2.11
C VAL A 280 6.79 -13.49 -0.59
N ASP A 281 7.05 -14.61 0.08
CA ASP A 281 6.89 -14.71 1.54
C ASP A 281 7.85 -13.78 2.31
N GLN A 282 9.10 -13.69 1.87
CA GLN A 282 10.08 -12.79 2.48
C GLN A 282 9.71 -11.32 2.22
N ASN A 283 9.37 -10.99 0.98
CA ASN A 283 8.91 -9.65 0.62
C ASN A 283 7.65 -9.25 1.41
N GLN A 284 6.72 -10.17 1.64
CA GLN A 284 5.56 -9.92 2.50
C GLN A 284 5.95 -9.65 3.96
N GLN A 285 6.91 -10.39 4.52
CA GLN A 285 7.41 -10.15 5.87
C GLN A 285 8.12 -8.79 5.99
N GLU A 286 8.91 -8.42 4.99
CA GLU A 286 9.58 -7.11 4.95
C GLU A 286 8.56 -5.96 4.87
N LEU A 287 7.55 -6.08 4.01
CA LEU A 287 6.44 -5.12 3.94
C LEU A 287 5.74 -4.98 5.31
N LEU A 288 5.49 -6.09 5.98
CA LEU A 288 4.85 -6.10 7.30
C LEU A 288 5.70 -5.40 8.35
N ASN A 289 6.98 -5.72 8.42
CA ASN A 289 7.87 -5.25 9.49
C ASN A 289 8.29 -3.78 9.30
N PHE A 290 8.56 -3.37 8.06
CA PHE A 290 9.16 -2.06 7.78
C PHE A 290 8.14 -0.99 7.35
N CYS A 291 6.98 -1.40 6.83
CA CYS A 291 5.98 -0.45 6.35
C CYS A 291 4.67 -0.52 7.16
N ILE A 292 4.01 -1.68 7.19
CA ILE A 292 2.66 -1.81 7.76
C ILE A 292 2.66 -1.71 9.28
N ALA A 293 3.57 -2.39 9.98
CA ALA A 293 3.60 -2.35 11.45
C ALA A 293 3.91 -0.95 12.00
N PRO A 294 4.93 -0.20 11.50
CA PRO A 294 5.15 1.18 11.92
C PRO A 294 3.97 2.11 11.61
N LEU A 295 3.34 1.94 10.44
CA LEU A 295 2.17 2.74 10.05
C LEU A 295 0.97 2.45 10.95
N ASN A 296 0.66 1.18 11.20
CA ASN A 296 -0.41 0.77 12.11
C ASN A 296 -0.15 1.28 13.53
N GLN A 297 1.09 1.19 14.04
CA GLN A 297 1.45 1.74 15.34
C GLN A 297 1.19 3.25 15.40
N LYS A 298 1.54 3.98 14.35
CA LYS A 298 1.31 5.43 14.27
C LYS A 298 -0.17 5.79 14.34
N ILE A 299 -1.02 5.00 13.69
CA ILE A 299 -2.48 5.16 13.74
C ILE A 299 -3.01 4.77 15.12
N GLU A 300 -2.56 3.65 15.69
CA GLU A 300 -2.94 3.20 17.03
C GLU A 300 -2.61 4.26 18.08
N ASP A 301 -1.41 4.82 18.04
CA ASP A 301 -0.95 5.82 19.01
C ASP A 301 -1.81 7.08 18.94
N GLU A 302 -2.11 7.58 17.72
CA GLU A 302 -2.96 8.75 17.55
C GLU A 302 -4.40 8.48 18.01
N LEU A 303 -4.98 7.34 17.62
CA LEU A 303 -6.34 6.96 18.04
C LEU A 303 -6.44 6.82 19.55
N ASN A 304 -5.48 6.14 20.19
CA ASN A 304 -5.48 5.95 21.64
C ASN A 304 -5.22 7.25 22.38
N ALA A 305 -4.32 8.12 21.88
CA ALA A 305 -4.03 9.41 22.52
C ALA A 305 -5.24 10.35 22.55
N LYS A 306 -6.14 10.25 21.56
CA LYS A 306 -7.26 11.18 21.37
C LYS A 306 -8.61 10.60 21.79
N ALA A 307 -8.85 9.32 21.54
CA ALA A 307 -10.14 8.69 21.81
C ALA A 307 -10.21 7.95 23.16
N VAL A 308 -9.07 7.66 23.79
CA VAL A 308 -9.01 6.81 24.98
C VAL A 308 -8.41 7.57 26.17
N SER A 309 -9.16 7.63 27.27
CA SER A 309 -8.67 8.26 28.51
C SER A 309 -7.62 7.37 29.19
N GLN A 310 -6.66 7.97 29.89
CA GLN A 310 -5.65 7.22 30.64
C GLN A 310 -6.28 6.23 31.65
N SER A 311 -7.40 6.61 32.28
CA SER A 311 -8.12 5.76 33.24
C SER A 311 -8.85 4.58 32.60
N SER A 312 -9.22 4.67 31.32
CA SER A 312 -9.95 3.62 30.62
C SER A 312 -9.11 2.87 29.58
N TYR A 313 -7.80 3.13 29.53
CA TYR A 313 -6.89 2.57 28.52
C TYR A 313 -6.98 1.05 28.39
N ASP A 314 -6.94 0.31 29.50
CA ASP A 314 -7.00 -1.16 29.48
C ASP A 314 -8.34 -1.72 28.98
N GLN A 315 -9.39 -0.90 28.99
CA GLN A 315 -10.73 -1.26 28.54
C GLN A 315 -10.97 -0.84 27.08
N ASP A 316 -10.67 0.41 26.74
CA ASP A 316 -11.08 1.00 25.48
C ASP A 316 -9.98 1.08 24.42
N LYS A 317 -8.76 0.63 24.74
CA LYS A 317 -7.62 0.56 23.82
C LYS A 317 -8.03 0.10 22.42
N VAL A 318 -7.57 0.84 21.42
CA VAL A 318 -7.64 0.50 20.01
C VAL A 318 -6.37 -0.24 19.60
N THR A 319 -6.52 -1.36 18.89
CA THR A 319 -5.42 -2.12 18.27
C THR A 319 -5.78 -2.41 16.82
N VAL A 320 -4.83 -2.27 15.89
CA VAL A 320 -5.03 -2.41 14.45
C VAL A 320 -4.46 -3.73 13.97
N TRP A 321 -5.32 -4.58 13.44
CA TRP A 321 -4.96 -5.87 12.88
C TRP A 321 -5.23 -5.91 11.39
N GLY A 322 -4.18 -5.76 10.60
CA GLY A 322 -4.22 -5.91 9.14
C GLY A 322 -3.63 -7.23 8.68
N LEU A 323 -2.72 -7.16 7.72
CA LEU A 323 -1.92 -8.30 7.27
C LEU A 323 -1.06 -8.92 8.38
N ASN A 324 -0.79 -8.18 9.46
CA ASN A 324 -0.05 -8.64 10.63
C ASN A 324 -0.91 -9.46 11.62
N LYS A 325 -2.21 -9.69 11.33
CA LYS A 325 -3.11 -10.46 12.20
C LYS A 325 -2.53 -11.87 12.45
N PRO A 326 -2.31 -12.26 13.72
CA PRO A 326 -1.83 -13.59 14.04
C PRO A 326 -2.79 -14.67 13.54
N ASP A 327 -2.25 -15.65 12.81
CA ASP A 327 -3.01 -16.80 12.30
C ASP A 327 -2.68 -18.05 13.12
N PRO A 328 -3.62 -18.57 13.93
CA PRO A 328 -3.38 -19.75 14.74
C PRO A 328 -3.07 -21.00 13.92
N PHE A 329 -3.56 -21.11 12.69
CA PHE A 329 -3.31 -22.27 11.83
C PHE A 329 -1.87 -22.27 11.32
N LYS A 330 -1.34 -21.10 10.96
CA LYS A 330 0.08 -20.96 10.58
C LYS A 330 1.03 -21.12 11.76
N GLN A 331 0.59 -20.74 12.96
CA GLN A 331 1.40 -20.77 14.18
C GLN A 331 1.19 -22.03 15.04
N ALA A 332 0.38 -22.99 14.58
CA ALA A 332 -0.07 -24.12 15.39
C ALA A 332 1.10 -24.92 16.00
N GLU A 333 2.15 -25.22 15.24
CA GLU A 333 3.31 -25.96 15.73
C GLU A 333 4.10 -25.18 16.79
N ALA A 334 4.28 -23.88 16.60
CA ALA A 334 4.96 -23.03 17.58
C ALA A 334 4.12 -22.89 18.86
N ILE A 335 2.81 -22.69 18.71
CA ILE A 335 1.86 -22.63 19.82
C ILE A 335 1.85 -23.94 20.61
N ASP A 336 1.79 -25.08 19.92
CA ASP A 336 1.83 -26.41 20.54
C ASP A 336 3.11 -26.59 21.35
N LYS A 337 4.29 -26.32 20.77
CA LYS A 337 5.58 -26.43 21.47
C LYS A 337 5.66 -25.53 22.72
N ILE A 338 5.24 -24.27 22.60
CA ILE A 338 5.28 -23.30 23.70
C ILE A 338 4.30 -23.70 24.82
N THR A 339 3.10 -24.14 24.44
CA THR A 339 2.07 -24.59 25.40
C THR A 339 2.46 -25.91 26.05
N ALA A 340 3.01 -26.86 25.30
CA ALA A 340 3.41 -28.19 25.78
C ALA A 340 4.56 -28.16 26.81
N VAL A 341 5.40 -27.12 26.78
CA VAL A 341 6.46 -26.86 27.77
C VAL A 341 5.95 -26.02 28.95
N GLY A 342 4.69 -25.58 28.91
CA GLY A 342 4.07 -24.79 29.98
C GLY A 342 4.55 -23.33 30.04
N VAL A 343 5.05 -22.79 28.92
CA VAL A 343 5.53 -21.39 28.86
C VAL A 343 4.37 -20.40 28.81
N LEU A 344 3.28 -20.75 28.11
CA LEU A 344 2.05 -19.95 28.02
C LEU A 344 0.83 -20.79 28.40
N SER A 345 -0.13 -20.17 29.09
CA SER A 345 -1.46 -20.72 29.32
C SER A 345 -2.33 -20.59 28.06
N ARG A 346 -3.46 -21.31 28.03
CA ARG A 346 -4.42 -21.22 26.93
C ARG A 346 -4.93 -19.79 26.76
N ASN A 347 -5.22 -19.09 27.85
CA ASN A 347 -5.68 -17.69 27.80
C ASN A 347 -4.57 -16.73 27.37
N GLU A 348 -3.31 -16.99 27.72
CA GLU A 348 -2.18 -16.19 27.24
C GLU A 348 -1.94 -16.33 25.73
N VAL A 349 -2.15 -17.54 25.19
CA VAL A 349 -2.15 -17.79 23.74
C VAL A 349 -3.35 -17.11 23.08
N ARG A 350 -4.55 -17.27 23.63
CA ARG A 350 -5.77 -16.62 23.12
C ARG A 350 -5.64 -15.11 23.10
N ALA A 351 -5.11 -14.49 24.15
CA ALA A 351 -4.89 -13.04 24.21
C ALA A 351 -3.92 -12.55 23.12
N ARG A 352 -2.85 -13.29 22.82
CA ARG A 352 -1.90 -12.96 21.74
C ARG A 352 -2.50 -13.12 20.35
N LEU A 353 -3.41 -14.06 20.19
CA LEU A 353 -4.25 -14.22 19.00
C LEU A 353 -5.51 -13.32 19.04
N GLY A 354 -5.62 -12.47 20.08
CA GLY A 354 -6.76 -11.64 20.52
C GLY A 354 -8.13 -12.28 20.35
N TYR A 355 -8.24 -13.52 20.83
CA TYR A 355 -9.47 -14.14 21.25
C TYR A 355 -9.75 -13.80 22.71
N GLU A 356 -11.03 -13.67 23.06
CA GLU A 356 -11.47 -13.47 24.44
C GLU A 356 -11.05 -14.65 25.34
N PRO A 357 -10.70 -14.41 26.61
CA PRO A 357 -10.36 -15.46 27.55
C PRO A 357 -11.53 -16.42 27.75
N VAL A 358 -11.22 -17.66 28.12
CA VAL A 358 -12.20 -18.69 28.46
C VAL A 358 -11.99 -19.15 29.89
N ASP A 359 -13.08 -19.56 30.53
CA ASP A 359 -13.01 -20.14 31.87
C ASP A 359 -12.13 -21.40 31.88
N GLY A 360 -11.33 -21.55 32.95
CA GLY A 360 -10.31 -22.60 33.06
C GLY A 360 -9.10 -22.46 32.11
N GLY A 361 -9.01 -21.38 31.32
CA GLY A 361 -7.93 -21.18 30.34
C GLY A 361 -6.60 -20.67 30.93
N ASP A 362 -6.59 -20.24 32.18
CA ASP A 362 -5.37 -19.78 32.87
C ASP A 362 -4.55 -20.95 33.46
N VAL A 363 -5.06 -22.18 33.38
CA VAL A 363 -4.37 -23.38 33.83
C VAL A 363 -3.26 -23.75 32.86
N TYR A 364 -2.06 -24.00 33.38
CA TYR A 364 -0.92 -24.47 32.60
C TYR A 364 -0.99 -25.99 32.45
N TYR A 365 -0.89 -26.47 31.21
CA TYR A 365 -0.76 -27.88 30.87
C TYR A 365 0.67 -28.12 30.41
N MET A 366 1.34 -29.17 30.92
CA MET A 366 2.70 -29.52 30.52
C MET A 366 2.77 -31.00 30.18
N THR A 367 3.40 -31.30 29.05
CA THR A 367 3.66 -32.69 28.63
C THR A 367 4.78 -33.29 29.51
N LYS A 368 4.63 -34.57 29.90
CA LYS A 368 5.57 -35.26 30.80
C LYS A 368 6.93 -35.63 30.16
N ASN A 369 7.17 -35.29 28.89
CA ASN A 369 8.25 -35.87 28.09
C ASN A 369 9.62 -35.19 28.26
N TYR A 370 9.73 -34.08 28.99
CA TYR A 370 11.00 -33.37 29.21
C TYR A 370 11.54 -33.67 30.63
N GLN A 371 12.01 -34.90 30.84
CA GLN A 371 12.87 -35.20 31.98
C GLN A 371 14.30 -34.75 31.66
N THR A 372 14.96 -34.07 32.61
CA THR A 372 16.40 -33.83 32.54
C THR A 372 17.10 -35.18 32.41
N ILE A 373 17.84 -35.40 31.33
CA ILE A 373 18.79 -36.51 31.20
C ILE A 373 19.96 -36.18 32.12
N THR A 374 19.75 -36.35 33.43
CA THR A 374 20.85 -36.60 34.36
C THR A 374 21.05 -38.11 34.34
N ASP A 375 22.14 -38.54 33.73
CA ASP A 375 22.62 -39.92 33.72
C ASP A 375 22.53 -40.54 35.13
N SER A 376 21.50 -41.35 35.36
CA SER A 376 21.47 -42.48 36.30
C SER A 376 20.14 -43.22 36.14
N PRO A 377 20.14 -44.55 35.92
CA PRO A 377 18.91 -45.32 35.87
C PRO A 377 18.34 -45.42 37.29
N GLN A 378 17.23 -44.71 37.55
CA GLN A 378 16.43 -44.91 38.75
C GLN A 378 15.26 -45.84 38.41
N PRO A 379 14.99 -46.86 39.25
CA PRO A 379 13.94 -47.84 39.02
C PRO A 379 12.55 -47.21 39.21
N GLU A 380 11.57 -47.75 38.48
CA GLU A 380 10.14 -47.45 38.63
C GLU A 380 9.68 -47.69 40.07
N THR A 381 9.57 -46.61 40.84
CA THR A 381 8.75 -46.55 42.06
C THR A 381 8.22 -45.13 42.19
N ASP A 382 6.95 -44.98 42.60
CA ASP A 382 6.23 -43.72 42.85
C ASP A 382 7.13 -42.51 43.14
N ASP A 383 7.13 -41.58 42.19
CA ASP A 383 8.05 -40.43 42.15
C ASP A 383 7.72 -39.40 43.24
N LEU A 384 8.32 -39.58 44.41
CA LEU A 384 8.31 -38.65 45.55
C LEU A 384 9.18 -37.40 45.33
N ASN A 385 9.76 -37.19 44.13
CA ASN A 385 10.61 -36.04 43.81
C ASN A 385 9.95 -35.01 42.87
N ALA A 386 8.63 -35.07 42.68
CA ALA A 386 7.89 -34.11 41.87
C ALA A 386 7.87 -32.71 42.52
N LYS A 387 8.83 -31.85 42.14
CA LYS A 387 8.84 -30.45 42.55
C LYS A 387 7.64 -29.69 41.98
N THR A 388 6.95 -28.89 42.81
CA THR A 388 5.84 -28.03 42.37
C THR A 388 6.32 -26.90 41.46
N ILE A 389 5.38 -26.24 40.77
CA ILE A 389 5.68 -25.11 39.87
C ILE A 389 6.38 -23.98 40.64
N ASN A 390 5.97 -23.73 41.88
CA ASN A 390 6.59 -22.72 42.73
C ASN A 390 8.00 -23.13 43.18
N GLU A 391 8.25 -24.41 43.48
CA GLU A 391 9.58 -24.90 43.85
C GLU A 391 10.59 -24.77 42.70
N ARG A 392 10.15 -24.96 41.45
CA ARG A 392 11.00 -24.73 40.26
C ARG A 392 11.25 -23.24 40.00
N ARG A 393 10.22 -22.39 40.17
CA ARG A 393 10.34 -20.94 40.00
C ARG A 393 11.29 -20.31 41.01
N GLN A 394 11.24 -20.76 42.26
CA GLN A 394 12.18 -20.31 43.29
C GLN A 394 13.62 -20.72 42.98
N ALA A 395 13.85 -21.92 42.44
CA ALA A 395 15.18 -22.36 42.01
C ALA A 395 15.76 -21.53 40.84
N GLN A 396 14.90 -20.84 40.09
CA GLN A 396 15.26 -19.93 38.99
C GLN A 396 15.20 -18.44 39.39
N GLY A 397 14.98 -18.12 40.67
CA GLY A 397 14.90 -16.74 41.16
C GLY A 397 13.62 -15.99 40.79
N LEU A 398 12.58 -16.69 40.36
CA LEU A 398 11.29 -16.13 39.94
C LEU A 398 10.26 -16.17 41.08
N LYS A 399 9.36 -15.18 41.12
CA LYS A 399 8.28 -15.10 42.12
C LYS A 399 7.27 -16.26 41.95
N PRO A 400 6.76 -16.85 43.04
CA PRO A 400 5.75 -17.92 42.97
C PRO A 400 4.41 -17.43 42.40
N LEU A 401 3.65 -18.36 41.83
CA LEU A 401 2.33 -18.17 41.22
C LEU A 401 1.24 -18.78 42.10
N ALA A 402 0.06 -18.15 42.13
CA ALA A 402 -1.12 -18.68 42.79
C ALA A 402 -1.56 -19.99 42.09
N GLY A 403 -1.73 -21.07 42.88
CA GLY A 403 -2.03 -22.42 42.35
C GLY A 403 -0.80 -23.23 41.92
N GLY A 404 0.41 -22.67 42.01
CA GLY A 404 1.66 -23.33 41.63
C GLY A 404 2.13 -24.47 42.55
N ASP A 405 1.37 -24.79 43.59
CA ASP A 405 1.67 -25.85 44.58
C ASP A 405 0.82 -27.11 44.39
N ALA A 406 0.02 -27.21 43.32
CA ALA A 406 -0.82 -28.38 43.07
C ALA A 406 0.03 -29.63 42.80
N ILE A 407 -0.18 -30.67 43.61
CA ILE A 407 0.41 -32.02 43.45
C ILE A 407 -0.62 -32.91 42.74
N TRP A 408 -0.10 -33.81 41.90
CA TRP A 408 -0.76 -34.79 41.02
C TRP A 408 -2.24 -35.18 41.31
N LEU A 409 -3.08 -35.11 40.26
CA LEU A 409 -4.35 -35.84 40.16
C LEU A 409 -4.21 -36.92 39.09
N SER A 410 -4.60 -38.16 39.41
CA SER A 410 -4.65 -39.25 38.43
C SER A 410 -5.76 -39.03 37.42
N ASN A 411 -5.64 -39.60 36.21
CA ASN A 411 -6.66 -39.51 35.14
C ASN A 411 -8.08 -39.96 35.56
N GLN A 412 -8.22 -40.64 36.72
CA GLN A 412 -9.53 -41.04 37.25
C GLN A 412 -10.26 -39.93 38.03
N GLN A 413 -9.61 -38.78 38.28
CA GLN A 413 -10.18 -37.67 39.05
C GLN A 413 -10.36 -36.37 38.24
N THR A 414 -10.05 -36.39 36.93
CA THR A 414 -10.41 -35.31 36.01
C THR A 414 -11.92 -35.30 35.77
N PRO A 415 -12.65 -34.19 36.07
CA PRO A 415 -14.06 -34.09 35.72
C PRO A 415 -14.23 -34.21 34.21
N ALA A 416 -15.06 -35.15 33.75
CA ALA A 416 -15.37 -35.28 32.33
C ALA A 416 -16.12 -34.02 31.84
N ILE A 417 -15.72 -33.52 30.67
CA ILE A 417 -16.42 -32.44 29.97
C ILE A 417 -17.79 -32.99 29.52
N PRO A 418 -18.92 -32.42 29.96
CA PRO A 418 -20.22 -32.89 29.49
C PRO A 418 -20.40 -32.52 28.02
N THR A 419 -20.23 -33.49 27.12
CA THR A 419 -20.65 -33.36 25.71
C THR A 419 -22.16 -33.53 25.67
N GLY A 420 -22.89 -32.42 25.56
CA GLY A 420 -24.36 -32.38 25.45
C GLY A 420 -24.89 -32.90 24.11
N LEU A 421 -24.66 -34.18 23.80
CA LEU A 421 -25.31 -34.88 22.69
C LEU A 421 -25.85 -36.21 23.23
N ALA A 422 -27.14 -36.21 23.55
CA ALA A 422 -27.88 -37.42 23.90
C ALA A 422 -28.09 -38.28 22.64
N THR A 423 -27.32 -39.35 22.49
CA THR A 423 -27.71 -40.46 21.60
C THR A 423 -28.57 -41.43 22.40
N LYS A 424 -29.87 -41.46 22.07
CA LYS A 424 -30.82 -42.47 22.55
C LYS A 424 -30.35 -43.86 22.12
N GLY A 425 -30.49 -44.81 23.02
CA GLY A 425 -30.06 -46.20 22.87
C GLY A 425 -30.81 -46.99 21.80
N GLY A 426 -30.15 -48.05 21.35
CA GLY A 426 -30.75 -49.21 20.72
C GLY A 426 -30.24 -50.43 21.47
N ASP A 427 -31.19 -51.21 22.01
CA ASP A 427 -30.98 -52.44 22.77
C ASP A 427 -30.19 -53.48 21.97
N ASN A 428 -29.31 -54.19 22.67
CA ASN A 428 -28.88 -55.52 22.29
C ASN A 428 -30.04 -56.49 22.56
N ASP A 429 -30.29 -57.40 21.63
CA ASP A 429 -30.72 -58.74 22.01
C ASP A 429 -30.02 -59.76 21.11
N ASP A 430 -29.43 -60.74 21.80
CA ASP A 430 -28.83 -61.97 21.31
C ASP A 430 -29.78 -62.74 20.37
N ASP A 431 -29.23 -63.44 19.37
CA ASP A 431 -29.25 -64.91 19.43
C ASP A 431 -28.55 -65.60 18.25
N SER A 432 -27.76 -66.59 18.66
CA SER A 432 -27.38 -67.86 18.04
C SER A 432 -27.75 -68.23 16.58
N ASN A 433 -26.78 -68.96 16.01
CA ASN A 433 -26.90 -70.20 15.23
C ASN A 433 -26.93 -70.18 13.68
N SER A 434 -25.96 -70.93 13.13
CA SER A 434 -26.03 -71.84 11.96
C SER A 434 -26.76 -71.37 10.69
N ASN A 435 -26.00 -71.09 9.62
CA ASN A 435 -25.62 -72.04 8.56
C ASN A 435 -24.80 -71.34 7.48
#